data_AF-A0A0L0V5P8-F1
#
_entry.id   AF-A0A0L0V5P8-F1
#
_cell.length_a   1.000
_cell.length_b   1.000
_cell.length_c   1.000
_cell.angle_alpha   90.00
_cell.angle_beta   90.00
_cell.angle_gamma   90.00
#
_symmetry.space_group_name_H-M   'P 1'
#
loop_
_entity.id
_entity.type
_entity.pdbx_description
1 polymer ?
#
loop_
_entity_poly.entity_id
_entity_poly.type
_entity_poly.pdbx_seq_one_letter_code
_entity_poly.pdbx_strand_id
1 'polypeptide(L)'
;MIFVGLFVYLYKGYILAQELIWYTIPLGLIGYLVWERSRTEQRLARQTVLRSTGILIFILLLISPGLKTLTISTDSDSIWALLTILLTINIILADYRDGRESLIPGSLDVSFPSALSINAAISASVVLGSRLPLNADVFALVLFAVEWFALFPLMRRDVMRKYPDSLFRPIVLNISLSCLAFLISTTLSISVGLIYLLVVPFGTALILPGIYVWLQQYKKDLGGPWDCAVPRLS
;
A
#
# COMPACT_ATOMS: atom_id res chain seq x y z
N MET A 1 9.31 -0.97 0.13
CA MET A 1 10.47 -1.89 0.10
C MET A 1 10.14 -3.24 -0.50
N ILE A 2 9.12 -3.97 -0.03
CA ILE A 2 8.75 -5.29 -0.59
C ILE A 2 8.52 -5.22 -2.11
N PHE A 3 7.67 -4.29 -2.58
CA PHE A 3 7.40 -4.09 -4.00
C PHE A 3 8.66 -3.84 -4.84
N VAL A 4 9.51 -2.89 -4.43
CA VAL A 4 10.76 -2.57 -5.12
C VAL A 4 11.74 -3.75 -5.07
N GLY A 5 11.80 -4.47 -3.95
CA GLY A 5 12.59 -5.69 -3.82
C GLY A 5 12.18 -6.73 -4.85
N LEU A 6 10.88 -7.06 -4.92
CA LEU A 6 10.34 -8.00 -5.90
C LEU A 6 10.60 -7.57 -7.35
N PHE A 7 10.51 -6.26 -7.64
CA PHE A 7 10.94 -5.74 -8.94
C PHE A 7 12.41 -6.06 -9.24
N VAL A 8 13.33 -5.81 -8.30
CA VAL A 8 14.77 -6.10 -8.53
C VAL A 8 15.02 -7.61 -8.66
N TYR A 9 14.26 -8.44 -7.94
CA TYR A 9 14.31 -9.90 -8.08
C TYR A 9 13.90 -10.36 -9.49
N LEU A 10 12.82 -9.80 -10.04
CA LEU A 10 12.41 -10.04 -11.43
C LEU A 10 13.45 -9.49 -12.42
N TYR A 11 13.92 -8.26 -12.22
CA TYR A 11 14.88 -7.58 -13.10
C TYR A 11 16.22 -8.32 -13.20
N LYS A 12 16.70 -8.89 -12.09
CA LYS A 12 17.92 -9.72 -12.04
C LYS A 12 17.69 -11.17 -12.46
N GLY A 13 16.44 -11.58 -12.70
CA GLY A 13 16.10 -12.95 -13.10
C GLY A 13 16.21 -13.99 -11.98
N TYR A 14 16.21 -13.58 -10.71
CA TYR A 14 16.21 -14.50 -9.56
C TYR A 14 14.84 -15.19 -9.37
N ILE A 15 13.76 -14.50 -9.74
CA ILE A 15 12.39 -15.01 -9.71
C ILE A 15 11.81 -14.89 -11.11
N LEU A 16 11.06 -15.90 -11.54
CA LEU A 16 10.32 -15.89 -12.81
C LEU A 16 8.93 -15.25 -12.60
N ALA A 17 8.35 -14.65 -13.64
CA ALA A 17 6.97 -14.14 -13.58
C ALA A 17 5.96 -15.17 -13.03
N GLN A 18 6.11 -16.44 -13.42
CA GLN A 18 5.21 -17.51 -13.00
C GLN A 18 5.26 -17.74 -11.48
N GLU A 19 6.45 -17.70 -10.89
CA GLU A 19 6.63 -17.83 -9.44
C GLU A 19 5.94 -16.68 -8.70
N LEU A 20 6.11 -15.44 -9.20
CA LEU A 20 5.42 -14.29 -8.60
C LEU A 20 3.90 -14.43 -8.69
N ILE A 21 3.37 -14.91 -9.82
CA ILE A 21 1.94 -15.16 -10.00
C ILE A 21 1.43 -16.24 -9.02
N TRP A 22 2.22 -17.28 -8.77
CA TRP A 22 1.88 -18.28 -7.76
C TRP A 22 1.83 -17.72 -6.34
N TYR A 23 2.58 -16.65 -6.03
CA TYR A 23 2.48 -15.95 -4.76
C TYR A 23 1.30 -14.94 -4.70
N THR A 24 0.90 -14.35 -5.83
CA THR A 24 -0.25 -13.42 -5.88
C THR A 24 -1.58 -14.16 -5.71
N ILE A 25 -1.75 -15.35 -6.30
CA ILE A 25 -2.97 -16.15 -6.17
C ILE A 25 -3.41 -16.37 -4.70
N PRO A 26 -2.57 -16.90 -3.79
CA PRO A 26 -2.96 -17.10 -2.40
C PRO A 26 -3.17 -15.78 -1.67
N LEU A 27 -2.41 -14.72 -2.01
CA LEU A 27 -2.62 -13.38 -1.43
C LEU A 27 -4.00 -12.83 -1.80
N GLY A 28 -4.38 -12.90 -3.07
CA GLY A 28 -5.70 -12.53 -3.56
C GLY A 28 -6.82 -13.39 -2.96
N LEU A 29 -6.60 -14.70 -2.81
CA LEU A 29 -7.55 -15.62 -2.18
C LEU A 29 -7.76 -15.29 -0.70
N ILE A 30 -6.69 -15.03 0.05
CA ILE A 30 -6.77 -14.58 1.45
C ILE A 30 -7.54 -13.25 1.52
N GLY A 31 -7.22 -12.30 0.64
CA GLY A 31 -7.94 -11.03 0.53
C GLY A 31 -9.44 -11.22 0.30
N TYR A 32 -9.81 -12.11 -0.63
CA TYR A 32 -11.19 -12.45 -0.93
C TYR A 32 -11.90 -13.10 0.27
N LEU A 33 -11.26 -14.06 0.95
CA LEU A 33 -11.84 -14.72 2.13
C LEU A 33 -12.05 -13.73 3.29
N VAL A 34 -11.11 -12.81 3.50
CA VAL A 34 -11.25 -11.76 4.52
C VAL A 34 -12.42 -10.83 4.18
N TRP A 35 -12.53 -10.43 2.91
CA TRP A 35 -13.64 -9.61 2.43
C TRP A 35 -14.99 -10.32 2.55
N GLU A 36 -15.08 -11.59 2.14
CA GLU A 36 -16.29 -12.41 2.23
C GLU A 36 -16.74 -12.58 3.69
N ARG A 37 -15.79 -12.86 4.60
CA ARG A 37 -16.07 -12.94 6.04
C ARG A 37 -16.46 -11.61 6.65
N SER A 38 -16.11 -10.49 6.02
CA SER A 38 -16.54 -9.14 6.43
C SER A 38 -17.98 -8.84 6.00
N ARG A 39 -18.44 -9.39 4.86
CA ARG A 39 -19.73 -9.05 4.22
C ARG A 39 -20.60 -10.27 3.93
N THR A 40 -21.02 -10.97 4.98
CA THR A 40 -21.66 -12.30 4.95
C THR A 40 -22.92 -12.41 4.06
N GLU A 41 -23.64 -11.31 3.79
CA GLU A 41 -25.00 -11.36 3.21
C GLU A 41 -25.13 -10.92 1.72
N GLN A 42 -24.05 -10.66 0.98
CA GLN A 42 -24.16 -10.10 -0.37
C GLN A 42 -23.74 -11.06 -1.50
N ARG A 43 -24.62 -12.00 -1.87
CA ARG A 43 -24.45 -12.91 -3.04
C ARG A 43 -24.15 -12.17 -4.35
N LEU A 44 -24.87 -11.08 -4.62
CA LEU A 44 -24.69 -10.28 -5.83
C LEU A 44 -23.32 -9.57 -5.85
N ALA A 45 -22.85 -9.10 -4.69
CA ALA A 45 -21.53 -8.47 -4.60
C ALA A 45 -20.40 -9.47 -4.91
N ARG A 46 -20.54 -10.74 -4.50
CA ARG A 46 -19.54 -11.79 -4.81
C ARG A 46 -19.36 -11.98 -6.31
N GLN A 47 -20.47 -12.12 -7.05
CA GLN A 47 -20.41 -12.27 -8.51
C GLN A 47 -19.79 -11.04 -9.17
N THR A 48 -20.15 -9.84 -8.73
CA THR A 48 -19.58 -8.60 -9.24
C THR A 48 -18.08 -8.51 -8.99
N VAL A 49 -17.60 -8.86 -7.78
CA VAL A 49 -16.17 -8.84 -7.43
C VAL A 49 -15.38 -9.88 -8.22
N LEU A 50 -15.88 -11.11 -8.34
CA LEU A 50 -15.20 -12.14 -9.14
C LEU A 50 -15.14 -11.76 -10.61
N ARG A 51 -16.25 -11.23 -11.15
CA ARG A 51 -16.33 -10.77 -12.53
C ARG A 51 -15.39 -9.58 -12.78
N SER A 52 -15.40 -8.57 -11.91
CA SER A 52 -14.54 -7.40 -12.06
C SER A 52 -13.06 -7.74 -11.91
N THR A 53 -12.72 -8.64 -10.97
CA THR A 53 -11.34 -9.15 -10.80
C THR A 53 -10.89 -9.91 -12.04
N GLY A 54 -11.72 -10.82 -12.58
CA GLY A 54 -11.41 -11.55 -13.80
C GLY A 54 -11.22 -10.63 -15.02
N ILE A 55 -12.10 -9.63 -15.17
CA ILE A 55 -11.98 -8.61 -16.23
C ILE A 55 -10.70 -7.79 -16.06
N LEU A 56 -10.37 -7.36 -14.84
CA LEU A 56 -9.16 -6.60 -14.55
C LEU A 56 -7.92 -7.40 -14.93
N ILE A 57 -7.82 -8.66 -14.49
CA ILE A 57 -6.70 -9.55 -14.82
C ILE A 57 -6.57 -9.72 -16.33
N PHE A 58 -7.68 -9.95 -17.04
CA PHE A 58 -7.68 -10.12 -18.48
C PHE A 58 -7.23 -8.86 -19.23
N ILE A 59 -7.75 -7.69 -18.85
CA ILE A 59 -7.33 -6.40 -19.44
C ILE A 59 -5.86 -6.15 -19.17
N LEU A 60 -5.40 -6.41 -17.94
CA LEU A 60 -4.01 -6.19 -17.55
C LEU A 60 -3.05 -7.07 -18.35
N LEU A 61 -3.43 -8.32 -18.61
CA LEU A 61 -2.69 -9.24 -19.44
C LEU A 61 -2.59 -8.74 -20.89
N LEU A 62 -3.70 -8.23 -21.44
CA LEU A 62 -3.75 -7.71 -22.82
C LEU A 62 -2.94 -6.42 -22.97
N ILE A 63 -2.96 -5.54 -21.97
CA ILE A 63 -2.31 -4.22 -22.03
C ILE A 63 -0.84 -4.25 -21.59
N SER A 64 -0.38 -5.31 -20.92
CA SER A 64 1.00 -5.49 -20.48
C SER A 64 2.08 -5.13 -21.53
N PRO A 65 2.02 -5.59 -22.81
CA PRO A 65 2.98 -5.16 -23.82
C PRO A 65 2.98 -3.64 -24.07
N GLY A 66 1.81 -2.99 -23.99
CA GLY A 66 1.70 -1.53 -24.10
C GLY A 66 2.25 -0.80 -22.88
N LEU A 67 2.01 -1.32 -21.67
CA LEU A 67 2.59 -0.79 -20.43
C LEU A 67 4.12 -0.82 -20.47
N LYS A 68 4.69 -1.86 -21.05
CA LYS A 68 6.14 -1.97 -21.23
C LYS A 68 6.70 -0.89 -22.17
N THR A 69 6.02 -0.60 -23.28
CA THR A 69 6.55 0.32 -24.30
C THR A 69 6.36 1.80 -23.95
N LEU A 70 5.41 2.12 -23.06
CA LEU A 70 5.05 3.49 -22.68
C LEU A 70 6.22 4.36 -22.19
N THR A 71 7.18 3.77 -21.46
CA THR A 71 8.29 4.52 -20.84
C THR A 71 9.67 4.00 -21.25
N ILE A 72 9.73 3.18 -22.31
CA ILE A 72 10.99 2.57 -22.75
C ILE A 72 11.99 3.60 -23.30
N SER A 73 11.47 4.68 -23.91
CA SER A 73 12.25 5.79 -24.49
C SER A 73 12.77 6.78 -23.45
N THR A 74 12.34 6.68 -22.20
CA THR A 74 12.82 7.54 -21.12
C THR A 74 14.15 7.01 -20.59
N ASP A 75 15.08 7.90 -20.26
CA ASP A 75 16.38 7.52 -19.69
C ASP A 75 16.25 6.86 -18.32
N SER A 76 17.20 5.98 -17.98
CA SER A 76 17.19 5.22 -16.72
C SER A 76 17.25 6.12 -15.48
N ASP A 77 18.05 7.18 -15.50
CA ASP A 77 18.18 8.09 -14.36
C ASP A 77 16.86 8.82 -14.09
N SER A 78 16.19 9.26 -15.15
CA SER A 78 14.86 9.87 -15.08
C SER A 78 13.80 8.90 -14.56
N ILE A 79 13.89 7.61 -14.90
CA ILE A 79 12.96 6.59 -14.39
C ILE A 79 13.11 6.40 -12.88
N TRP A 80 14.33 6.33 -12.36
CA TRP A 80 14.54 6.23 -10.91
C TRP A 80 14.06 7.49 -10.18
N ALA A 81 14.24 8.67 -10.77
CA ALA A 81 13.69 9.92 -10.24
C ALA A 81 12.15 9.92 -10.24
N LEU A 82 11.52 9.53 -11.35
CA LEU A 82 10.05 9.43 -11.44
C LEU A 82 9.50 8.42 -10.45
N LEU A 83 10.14 7.24 -10.34
CA LEU A 83 9.76 6.21 -9.38
C LEU A 83 9.79 6.74 -7.94
N THR A 84 10.89 7.39 -7.55
CA THR A 84 11.04 7.91 -6.18
C THR A 84 9.99 8.98 -5.89
N ILE A 85 9.70 9.88 -6.83
CA ILE A 85 8.63 10.88 -6.70
C ILE A 85 7.26 10.22 -6.57
N LEU A 86 6.91 9.27 -7.45
CA LEU A 86 5.62 8.59 -7.45
C LEU A 86 5.39 7.77 -6.17
N LEU A 87 6.41 7.04 -5.71
CA LEU A 87 6.33 6.32 -4.43
C LEU A 87 6.25 7.28 -3.23
N THR A 88 6.90 8.44 -3.30
CA THR A 88 6.79 9.47 -2.26
C THR A 88 5.38 10.04 -2.22
N ILE A 89 4.77 10.33 -3.37
CA ILE A 89 3.36 10.74 -3.46
C ILE A 89 2.44 9.65 -2.91
N ASN A 90 2.67 8.38 -3.27
CA ASN A 90 1.91 7.26 -2.72
C ASN A 90 1.97 7.22 -1.20
N ILE A 91 3.16 7.36 -0.61
CA ILE A 91 3.34 7.38 0.85
C ILE A 91 2.66 8.59 1.48
N ILE A 92 2.84 9.80 0.96
CA ILE A 92 2.28 11.01 1.60
C ILE A 92 0.74 11.05 1.53
N LEU A 93 0.17 10.64 0.39
CA LEU A 93 -1.27 10.68 0.15
C LEU A 93 -1.98 9.39 0.58
N ALA A 94 -1.24 8.36 1.00
CA ALA A 94 -1.84 7.14 1.51
C ALA A 94 -2.68 7.46 2.74
N ASP A 95 -3.89 6.90 2.77
CA ASP A 95 -4.79 7.10 3.88
C ASP A 95 -4.41 6.10 5.01
N TYR A 96 -3.76 6.65 6.05
CA TYR A 96 -3.27 5.90 7.21
C TYR A 96 -4.27 5.85 8.37
N ARG A 97 -5.49 6.35 8.17
CA ARG A 97 -6.50 6.39 9.23
C ARG A 97 -6.80 4.98 9.70
N ASP A 98 -6.72 4.77 11.01
CA ASP A 98 -7.18 3.52 11.60
C ASP A 98 -8.70 3.48 11.49
N GLY A 99 -9.26 2.31 11.16
CA GLY A 99 -10.71 2.12 11.01
C GLY A 99 -11.55 2.50 12.25
N ARG A 100 -10.89 2.85 13.36
CA ARG A 100 -11.48 3.44 14.57
C ARG A 100 -11.97 4.87 14.35
N GLU A 101 -11.32 5.67 13.51
CA GLU A 101 -11.75 7.06 13.24
C GLU A 101 -13.07 7.12 12.46
N SER A 102 -13.39 6.10 11.65
CA SER A 102 -14.70 5.99 10.99
C SER A 102 -15.86 5.66 11.96
N LEU A 103 -15.57 5.35 13.23
CA LEU A 103 -16.59 5.21 14.27
C LEU A 103 -16.91 6.56 14.94
N ILE A 104 -16.10 7.60 14.73
CA ILE A 104 -16.32 8.93 15.28
C ILE A 104 -17.35 9.67 14.39
N PRO A 105 -18.52 10.06 14.93
CA PRO A 105 -19.52 10.81 14.15
C PRO A 105 -18.92 12.12 13.64
N GLY A 106 -19.03 12.39 12.34
CA GLY A 106 -18.54 13.63 11.71
C GLY A 106 -17.15 13.55 11.04
N SER A 107 -16.52 12.38 11.02
CA SER A 107 -15.28 12.18 10.26
C SER A 107 -15.56 12.32 8.75
N LEU A 108 -14.99 13.34 8.10
CA LEU A 108 -15.06 13.51 6.65
C LEU A 108 -14.29 12.36 5.98
N ASP A 109 -14.97 11.55 5.16
CA ASP A 109 -14.35 10.55 4.30
C ASP A 109 -13.72 11.27 3.09
N VAL A 110 -12.49 11.77 3.28
CA VAL A 110 -11.75 12.40 2.18
C VAL A 110 -11.17 11.28 1.29
N SER A 111 -11.98 10.77 0.36
CA SER A 111 -11.60 9.68 -0.55
C SER A 111 -10.58 10.11 -1.62
N PHE A 112 -10.41 11.41 -1.87
CA PHE A 112 -9.61 11.92 -2.99
C PHE A 112 -8.09 11.66 -2.85
N PRO A 113 -7.43 11.94 -1.70
CA PRO A 113 -6.03 11.59 -1.49
C PRO A 113 -5.74 10.10 -1.69
N SER A 114 -6.64 9.21 -1.24
CA SER A 114 -6.44 7.76 -1.39
C SER A 114 -6.42 7.29 -2.85
N ALA A 115 -7.28 7.86 -3.71
CA ALA A 115 -7.30 7.50 -5.13
C ALA A 115 -6.02 7.98 -5.84
N LEU A 116 -5.55 9.19 -5.53
CA LEU A 116 -4.28 9.71 -6.04
C LEU A 116 -3.09 8.87 -5.57
N SER A 117 -3.09 8.43 -4.32
CA SER A 117 -2.05 7.55 -3.78
C SER A 117 -1.99 6.21 -4.53
N ILE A 118 -3.13 5.57 -4.77
CA ILE A 118 -3.19 4.30 -5.53
C ILE A 118 -2.72 4.53 -6.97
N ASN A 119 -3.22 5.58 -7.64
CA ASN A 119 -2.80 5.91 -9.00
C ASN A 119 -1.29 6.15 -9.08
N ALA A 120 -0.70 6.87 -8.14
CA ALA A 120 0.75 7.09 -8.09
C ALA A 120 1.53 5.77 -7.95
N ALA A 121 1.06 4.83 -7.11
CA ALA A 121 1.67 3.51 -6.99
C ALA A 121 1.54 2.67 -8.27
N ILE A 122 0.37 2.69 -8.93
CA ILE A 122 0.19 1.98 -10.21
C ILE A 122 1.08 2.62 -11.29
N SER A 123 1.15 3.95 -11.39
CA SER A 123 2.08 4.64 -12.30
C SER A 123 3.54 4.26 -12.02
N ALA A 124 3.94 4.19 -10.74
CA ALA A 124 5.28 3.72 -10.35
C ALA A 124 5.56 2.29 -10.84
N SER A 125 4.56 1.39 -10.74
CA SER A 125 4.68 0.02 -11.22
C SER A 125 4.83 -0.07 -12.75
N VAL A 126 4.11 0.77 -13.49
CA VAL A 126 4.20 0.83 -14.96
C VAL A 126 5.55 1.37 -15.42
N VAL A 127 6.04 2.44 -14.76
CA VAL A 127 7.36 3.03 -15.03
C VAL A 127 8.48 2.01 -14.79
N LEU A 128 8.41 1.21 -13.72
CA LEU A 128 9.34 0.12 -13.47
C LEU A 128 9.19 -1.03 -14.48
N GLY A 129 7.94 -1.38 -14.82
CA GLY A 129 7.62 -2.47 -15.72
C GLY A 129 8.29 -2.34 -17.09
N SER A 130 8.46 -1.12 -17.62
CA SER A 130 9.14 -0.91 -18.91
C SER A 130 10.59 -1.41 -18.96
N ARG A 131 11.24 -1.60 -17.80
CA ARG A 131 12.60 -2.14 -17.69
C ARG A 131 12.66 -3.66 -17.61
N LEU A 132 11.53 -4.34 -17.50
CA LEU A 132 11.51 -5.80 -17.45
C LEU A 132 11.62 -6.41 -18.86
N PRO A 133 12.32 -7.55 -19.00
CA PRO A 133 12.60 -8.14 -20.30
C PRO A 133 11.36 -8.76 -20.94
N LEU A 134 10.48 -9.42 -20.18
CA LEU A 134 9.31 -10.12 -20.70
C LEU A 134 8.00 -9.41 -20.32
N ASN A 135 7.00 -9.48 -21.20
CA ASN A 135 5.66 -8.96 -20.93
C ASN A 135 4.98 -9.71 -19.77
N ALA A 136 5.36 -10.96 -19.54
CA ALA A 136 4.90 -11.76 -18.40
C ALA A 136 5.37 -11.15 -17.07
N ASP A 137 6.62 -10.66 -17.00
CA ASP A 137 7.17 -10.04 -15.79
C ASP A 137 6.45 -8.72 -15.49
N VAL A 138 6.15 -7.92 -16.53
CA VAL A 138 5.38 -6.68 -16.40
C VAL A 138 3.98 -6.97 -15.88
N PHE A 139 3.31 -7.97 -16.45
CA PHE A 139 1.99 -8.39 -15.99
C PHE A 139 2.02 -8.81 -14.52
N ALA A 140 2.97 -9.68 -14.14
CA ALA A 140 3.10 -10.17 -12.76
C ALA A 140 3.41 -9.03 -11.77
N LEU A 141 4.31 -8.11 -12.13
CA LEU A 141 4.66 -6.95 -11.31
C LEU A 141 3.45 -6.04 -11.07
N VAL A 142 2.73 -5.68 -12.14
CA VAL A 142 1.59 -4.76 -12.05
C VAL A 142 0.40 -5.44 -11.34
N LEU A 143 0.19 -6.75 -11.56
CA LEU A 143 -0.82 -7.51 -10.82
C LEU A 143 -0.53 -7.50 -9.32
N PHE A 144 0.72 -7.79 -8.94
CA PHE A 144 1.15 -7.69 -7.54
C PHE A 144 1.02 -6.26 -7.01
N ALA A 145 1.30 -5.23 -7.82
CA ALA A 145 1.12 -3.84 -7.41
C ALA A 145 -0.34 -3.52 -7.07
N VAL A 146 -1.30 -3.98 -7.88
CA VAL A 146 -2.74 -3.80 -7.60
C VAL A 146 -3.12 -4.50 -6.29
N GLU A 147 -2.68 -5.72 -6.07
CA GLU A 147 -2.94 -6.45 -4.83
C GLU A 147 -2.30 -5.75 -3.62
N TRP A 148 -1.06 -5.30 -3.74
CA TRP A 148 -0.29 -4.73 -2.66
C TRP A 148 -0.70 -3.30 -2.28
N PHE A 149 -1.01 -2.45 -3.26
CA PHE A 149 -1.31 -1.03 -3.03
C PHE A 149 -2.80 -0.73 -2.96
N ALA A 150 -3.67 -1.53 -3.58
CA ALA A 150 -5.12 -1.31 -3.53
C ALA A 150 -5.82 -2.32 -2.61
N LEU A 151 -5.58 -3.62 -2.83
CA LEU A 151 -6.35 -4.68 -2.14
C LEU A 151 -5.92 -4.86 -0.67
N PHE A 152 -4.61 -4.87 -0.43
CA PHE A 152 -4.04 -5.11 0.90
C PHE A 152 -4.43 -4.02 1.93
N PRO A 153 -4.39 -2.70 1.62
CA PRO A 153 -4.86 -1.67 2.55
C PRO A 153 -6.35 -1.80 2.88
N LEU A 154 -7.19 -2.14 1.89
CA LEU A 154 -8.62 -2.38 2.09
C LEU A 154 -8.85 -3.56 3.04
N MET A 155 -8.17 -4.68 2.79
CA MET A 155 -8.23 -5.86 3.65
C MET A 155 -7.82 -5.53 5.09
N ARG A 156 -6.70 -4.80 5.26
CA ARG A 156 -6.20 -4.38 6.57
C ARG A 156 -7.23 -3.53 7.33
N ARG A 157 -7.89 -2.59 6.65
CA ARG A 157 -8.95 -1.75 7.24
C ARG A 157 -10.16 -2.56 7.66
N ASP A 158 -10.63 -3.48 6.83
CA ASP A 158 -11.78 -4.33 7.14
C ASP A 158 -11.50 -5.21 8.36
N VAL A 159 -10.28 -5.76 8.48
CA VAL A 159 -9.85 -6.52 9.67
C VAL A 159 -9.82 -5.63 10.92
N MET A 160 -9.26 -4.42 10.82
CA MET A 160 -9.20 -3.47 11.94
C MET A 160 -10.59 -3.02 12.40
N ARG A 161 -11.51 -2.77 11.46
CA ARG A 161 -12.90 -2.40 11.76
C ARG A 161 -13.66 -3.50 12.48
N LYS A 162 -13.45 -4.76 12.07
CA LYS A 162 -14.14 -5.91 12.66
C LYS A 162 -13.64 -6.26 14.06
N TYR A 163 -12.39 -5.95 14.38
CA TYR A 163 -11.77 -6.27 15.66
C TYR A 163 -11.15 -5.02 16.29
N PRO A 164 -11.97 -4.03 16.70
CA PRO A 164 -11.48 -2.72 17.13
C PRO A 164 -10.60 -2.81 18.38
N ASP A 165 -10.81 -3.78 19.27
CA ASP A 165 -10.09 -3.89 20.55
C ASP A 165 -8.75 -4.64 20.43
N SER A 166 -8.47 -5.29 19.30
CA SER A 166 -7.27 -6.10 19.13
C SER A 166 -6.11 -5.29 18.56
N LEU A 167 -5.35 -4.62 19.43
CA LEU A 167 -4.08 -3.98 19.05
C LEU A 167 -3.01 -5.00 18.63
N PHE A 168 -3.10 -6.23 19.11
CA PHE A 168 -2.14 -7.29 18.83
C PHE A 168 -2.04 -7.63 17.32
N ARG A 169 -3.17 -7.75 16.63
CA ARG A 169 -3.22 -8.16 15.21
C ARG A 169 -2.49 -7.20 14.26
N PRO A 170 -2.75 -5.88 14.27
CA PRO A 170 -2.04 -4.96 13.40
C PRO A 170 -0.55 -4.83 13.75
N ILE A 171 -0.17 -4.95 15.03
CA ILE A 171 1.24 -4.94 15.45
C ILE A 171 1.97 -6.17 14.90
N VAL A 172 1.42 -7.36 15.10
CA VAL A 172 2.01 -8.61 14.59
C VAL A 172 2.14 -8.58 13.06
N LEU A 173 1.11 -8.09 12.37
CA LEU A 173 1.14 -7.93 10.91
C LEU A 173 2.22 -6.93 10.47
N ASN A 174 2.36 -5.79 11.13
CA ASN A 174 3.39 -4.81 10.80
C ASN A 174 4.81 -5.36 11.05
N ILE A 175 5.01 -6.07 12.16
CA ILE A 175 6.30 -6.72 12.47
C ILE A 175 6.62 -7.80 11.45
N SER A 176 5.64 -8.64 11.08
CA SER A 176 5.87 -9.71 10.09
C SER A 176 6.18 -9.13 8.71
N LEU A 177 5.49 -8.07 8.28
CA LEU A 177 5.80 -7.36 7.04
C LEU A 177 7.16 -6.66 7.08
N SER A 178 7.53 -6.06 8.21
CA SER A 178 8.84 -5.42 8.34
C SER A 178 9.98 -6.43 8.31
N CYS A 179 9.80 -7.59 8.96
CA CYS A 179 10.73 -8.71 8.88
C CYS A 179 10.85 -9.23 7.44
N LEU A 180 9.73 -9.44 6.75
CA LEU A 180 9.73 -9.86 5.35
C LEU A 180 10.46 -8.84 4.45
N ALA A 181 10.20 -7.55 4.64
CA ALA A 181 10.88 -6.49 3.90
C ALA A 181 12.39 -6.52 4.14
N PHE A 182 12.83 -6.71 5.39
CA PHE A 182 14.24 -6.82 5.74
C PHE A 182 14.90 -8.05 5.10
N LEU A 183 14.25 -9.22 5.11
CA LEU A 183 14.76 -10.44 4.48
C LEU A 183 14.92 -10.27 2.96
N ILE A 184 13.94 -9.68 2.29
CA ILE A 184 14.01 -9.38 0.86
C ILE A 184 15.13 -8.36 0.57
N SER A 185 15.30 -7.35 1.41
CA SER A 185 16.34 -6.33 1.21
C SER A 185 17.76 -6.84 1.48
N THR A 186 17.98 -7.65 2.52
CA THR A 186 19.31 -8.20 2.87
C THR A 186 19.83 -9.18 1.84
N THR A 187 18.94 -9.97 1.24
CA THR A 187 19.26 -10.91 0.18
C THR A 187 19.66 -10.22 -1.14
N LEU A 188 19.19 -8.99 -1.38
CA LEU A 188 19.64 -8.13 -2.49
C LEU A 188 21.01 -7.50 -2.19
N SER A 189 21.18 -6.96 -0.99
CA SER A 189 22.42 -6.40 -0.48
C SER A 189 22.32 -6.22 1.03
N ILE A 190 23.33 -6.70 1.76
CA ILE A 190 23.41 -6.55 3.22
C ILE A 190 23.33 -5.07 3.62
N SER A 191 24.01 -4.19 2.88
CA SER A 191 24.01 -2.75 3.14
C SER A 191 22.60 -2.15 3.07
N VAL A 192 21.81 -2.51 2.05
CA VAL A 192 20.43 -2.03 1.89
C VAL A 192 19.54 -2.53 3.03
N GLY A 193 19.70 -3.79 3.42
CA GLY A 193 18.98 -4.36 4.56
C GLY A 193 19.29 -3.64 5.89
N LEU A 194 20.57 -3.34 6.15
CA LEU A 194 20.98 -2.59 7.35
C LEU A 194 20.44 -1.16 7.34
N ILE A 195 20.49 -0.47 6.19
CA ILE A 195 19.90 0.86 6.05
C ILE A 195 18.39 0.81 6.34
N TYR A 196 17.67 -0.19 5.82
CA TYR A 196 16.25 -0.37 6.12
C TYR A 196 15.99 -0.56 7.62
N LEU A 197 16.77 -1.45 8.26
CA LEU A 197 16.63 -1.77 9.68
C LEU A 197 16.93 -0.58 10.60
N LEU A 198 17.80 0.34 10.18
CA LEU A 198 18.09 1.56 10.93
C LEU A 198 17.04 2.64 10.65
N VAL A 199 16.82 2.97 9.38
CA VAL A 199 16.03 4.15 8.98
C VAL A 199 14.54 3.97 9.28
N VAL A 200 13.95 2.80 9.04
CA VAL A 200 12.50 2.63 9.17
C VAL A 200 12.04 2.65 10.63
N PRO A 201 12.63 1.87 11.56
CA PRO A 201 12.27 1.95 12.98
C PRO A 201 12.60 3.32 13.57
N PHE A 202 13.76 3.90 13.26
CA PHE A 202 14.14 5.22 13.76
C PHE A 202 13.19 6.32 13.27
N GLY A 203 12.87 6.31 11.97
CA GLY A 203 11.94 7.27 11.36
C GLY A 203 10.53 7.15 11.92
N THR A 204 10.03 5.92 12.10
CA THR A 204 8.68 5.69 12.62
C THR A 204 8.56 5.90 14.13
N ALA A 205 9.60 5.61 14.92
CA ALA A 205 9.56 5.76 16.37
C ALA A 205 9.91 7.17 16.86
N LEU A 206 10.70 7.94 16.12
CA LEU A 206 11.19 9.26 16.57
C LEU A 206 10.79 10.40 15.65
N ILE A 207 11.05 10.27 14.35
CA ILE A 207 10.81 11.37 13.39
C ILE A 207 9.31 11.65 13.25
N LEU A 208 8.51 10.61 13.02
CA LEU A 208 7.05 10.74 12.84
C LEU A 208 6.35 11.32 14.08
N PRO A 209 6.59 10.82 15.32
CA PRO A 209 6.06 11.46 16.52
C PRO A 209 6.56 12.89 16.72
N GLY A 210 7.83 13.18 16.39
CA GLY A 210 8.38 14.53 16.47
C GLY A 210 7.69 15.51 15.51
N ILE A 211 7.48 15.10 14.26
CA ILE A 211 6.70 15.87 13.28
C ILE A 211 5.26 16.04 13.76
N TYR A 212 4.65 14.99 14.32
CA TYR A 212 3.29 15.06 14.83
C TYR A 212 3.14 16.08 15.96
N VAL A 213 4.03 16.07 16.96
CA VAL A 213 4.03 17.06 18.05
C VAL A 213 4.28 18.46 17.51
N TRP A 214 5.18 18.62 16.55
CA TRP A 214 5.39 19.90 15.88
C TRP A 214 4.16 20.37 15.11
N LEU A 215 3.44 19.47 14.42
CA LEU A 215 2.21 19.83 13.70
C LEU A 215 1.07 20.21 14.65
N GLN A 216 1.01 19.61 15.85
CA GLN A 216 -0.02 19.95 16.85
C GLN A 216 0.00 21.43 17.24
N GLN A 217 1.16 22.11 17.19
CA GLN A 217 1.25 23.53 17.52
C GLN A 217 0.48 24.43 16.52
N TYR A 218 0.23 23.96 15.30
CA TYR A 218 -0.50 24.69 14.26
C TYR A 218 -2.00 24.37 14.25
N LYS A 219 -2.45 23.46 15.11
CA LYS A 219 -3.86 23.14 15.26
C LYS A 219 -4.56 24.36 15.87
N LYS A 220 -5.39 25.03 15.07
CA LYS A 220 -6.27 26.09 15.57
C LYS A 220 -7.45 25.45 16.29
N ASP A 221 -7.58 25.71 17.58
CA ASP A 221 -8.80 25.42 18.30
C ASP A 221 -9.89 26.36 17.79
N LEU A 222 -10.82 25.81 17.02
CA LEU A 222 -12.05 26.50 16.63
C LEU A 222 -12.98 26.50 17.84
N GLY A 223 -12.64 27.30 18.85
CA GLY A 223 -13.46 27.51 20.03
C GLY A 223 -14.79 28.14 19.62
N GLY A 224 -15.82 27.31 19.51
CA GLY A 224 -17.19 27.78 19.37
C GLY A 224 -17.72 28.28 20.72
N PRO A 225 -18.74 29.14 20.75
CA PRO A 225 -19.38 29.63 21.98
C PRO A 225 -20.09 28.53 22.82
N TRP A 226 -19.97 27.27 22.40
CA TRP A 226 -20.59 26.09 23.01
C TRP A 226 -19.62 25.27 23.86
N ASP A 227 -18.38 25.73 24.03
CA ASP A 227 -17.40 25.03 24.86
C ASP A 227 -17.78 25.11 26.34
N CYS A 228 -17.82 23.96 27.02
CA CYS A 228 -18.33 23.87 28.39
C CYS A 228 -17.49 24.73 29.35
N ALA A 229 -18.15 25.65 30.06
CA ALA A 229 -17.50 26.54 31.02
C ALA A 229 -16.74 25.74 32.09
N VAL A 230 -15.45 26.04 32.25
CA VAL A 230 -14.60 25.41 33.27
C VAL A 230 -15.14 25.76 34.65
N PRO A 231 -15.54 24.79 35.49
CA PRO A 231 -16.11 25.07 36.80
C PRO A 231 -15.04 25.68 37.70
N ARG A 232 -15.29 26.89 38.21
CA ARG A 232 -14.49 27.48 39.28
C ARG A 232 -15.01 26.92 40.60
N LEU A 233 -14.21 26.14 41.28
CA LEU A 233 -14.47 25.76 42.67
C LEU A 233 -14.06 26.96 43.54
N SER A 234 -15.07 27.63 44.11
CA SER A 234 -14.92 28.67 45.14
C SER A 234 -14.86 28.07 46.53
#